data_AF-N1WYT3-F1
#
_entry.id   AF-N1WYT3-F1
#
_cell.length_a   1.000
_cell.length_b   1.000
_cell.length_c   1.000
_cell.angle_alpha   90.00
_cell.angle_beta   90.00
_cell.angle_gamma   90.00
#
_symmetry.space_group_name_H-M   'P 1'
#
loop_
_entity.id
_entity.type
_entity.pdbx_description
1 polymer ?
#
loop_
_entity_poly.entity_id
_entity_poly.type
_entity_poly.pdbx_seq_one_letter_code
_entity_poly.pdbx_strand_id
1 'polypeptide(L)'
;MGPGTSYLINAQYKTIVGPESSILEISKQFKDIDYRANIGVNYKTEWGFTIGFRYERRFIDINNGSNLETGQLYNTLLQLSFGYFFK
;
A
#
# COMPACT_ATOMS: atom_id res chain seq x y z
N MET A 1 2.93 12.05 -11.86
CA MET A 1 1.84 11.20 -11.33
C MET A 1 1.16 10.51 -12.50
N GLY A 2 0.59 9.32 -12.35
CA GLY A 2 0.02 8.58 -13.49
C GLY A 2 -0.43 7.15 -13.16
N PRO A 3 -0.81 6.35 -14.17
CA PRO A 3 -1.16 4.95 -13.98
C PRO A 3 0.06 4.13 -13.54
N GLY A 4 -0.19 3.02 -12.86
CA GLY A 4 0.83 2.06 -12.46
C GLY A 4 0.25 0.68 -12.22
N THR A 5 1.11 -0.31 -12.31
CA THR A 5 0.80 -1.71 -11.97
C THR A 5 1.64 -2.11 -10.76
N SER A 6 1.11 -2.95 -9.90
CA SER A 6 1.82 -3.49 -8.74
C SER A 6 1.63 -5.00 -8.67
N TYR A 7 2.63 -5.70 -8.16
CA TYR A 7 2.62 -7.15 -8.00
C TYR A 7 2.75 -7.53 -6.53
N LEU A 8 1.96 -8.48 -6.05
CA LEU A 8 2.05 -9.02 -4.71
C LEU A 8 3.23 -9.99 -4.62
N ILE A 9 4.24 -9.64 -3.82
CA ILE A 9 5.39 -10.51 -3.60
C ILE A 9 5.12 -11.49 -2.45
N ASN A 10 4.48 -11.02 -1.38
CA ASN A 10 4.23 -11.80 -0.17
C ASN A 10 3.16 -11.14 0.72
N ALA A 11 2.28 -11.93 1.33
CA ALA A 11 1.38 -11.49 2.39
C ALA A 11 1.39 -12.49 3.55
N GLN A 12 1.69 -12.00 4.76
CA GLN A 12 1.76 -12.81 5.97
C GLN A 12 0.96 -12.13 7.09
N TYR A 13 0.26 -12.94 7.87
CA TYR A 13 -0.41 -12.54 9.09
C TYR A 13 0.36 -13.09 10.29
N LYS A 14 0.84 -12.21 11.16
CA LYS A 14 1.52 -12.59 12.39
C LYS A 14 0.56 -12.39 13.56
N THR A 15 0.30 -13.45 14.31
CA THR A 15 -0.48 -13.40 15.56
C THR A 15 0.46 -13.68 16.73
N ILE A 16 0.33 -12.89 17.79
CA ILE A 16 1.07 -13.09 19.04
C ILE A 16 0.03 -13.41 20.10
N VAL A 17 0.12 -14.59 20.70
CA VAL A 17 -0.76 -15.03 21.80
C VAL A 17 0.15 -15.42 22.97
N GLY A 18 0.32 -14.49 23.92
CA GLY A 18 1.25 -14.68 25.04
C GLY A 18 2.73 -14.75 24.56
N PRO A 19 3.53 -15.72 25.03
CA PRO A 19 4.92 -15.87 24.61
C PRO A 19 5.09 -16.51 23.22
N GLU A 20 4.01 -17.07 22.63
CA GLU A 20 4.05 -17.72 21.34
C GLU A 20 3.65 -16.77 20.20
N SER A 21 4.37 -16.87 19.09
CA SER A 21 4.01 -16.18 17.85
C SER A 21 3.82 -17.19 16.73
N SER A 22 2.70 -17.08 16.02
CA SER A 22 2.42 -17.85 14.81
C SER A 22 2.43 -16.92 13.60
N ILE A 23 3.03 -17.37 12.50
CA ILE A 23 3.04 -16.69 11.21
C ILE A 23 2.23 -17.54 10.25
N LEU A 24 1.14 -16.99 9.74
CA LEU A 24 0.31 -17.60 8.72
C LEU A 24 0.55 -16.90 7.39
N GLU A 25 0.93 -17.68 6.37
CA GLU A 25 1.01 -17.16 5.01
C GLU A 25 -0.39 -17.04 4.42
N ILE A 26 -0.76 -15.83 4.00
CA ILE A 26 -2.10 -15.51 3.48
C ILE A 26 -2.06 -15.01 2.04
N SER A 27 -0.90 -15.06 1.37
CA SER A 27 -0.70 -14.63 -0.03
C SER A 27 -1.77 -15.17 -0.99
N LYS A 28 -2.19 -16.44 -0.82
CA LYS A 28 -3.21 -17.10 -1.66
C LYS A 28 -4.62 -16.49 -1.56
N GLN A 29 -4.88 -15.69 -0.53
CA GLN A 29 -6.16 -15.01 -0.33
C GLN A 29 -6.25 -13.69 -1.10
N PHE A 30 -5.16 -13.27 -1.76
CA PHE A 30 -5.08 -12.02 -2.50
C PHE A 30 -4.78 -12.27 -3.98
N LYS A 31 -5.14 -11.30 -4.83
CA LYS A 31 -4.72 -11.27 -6.23
C LYS A 31 -3.27 -10.80 -6.35
N ASP A 32 -2.57 -11.38 -7.31
CA ASP A 32 -1.16 -11.10 -7.53
C ASP A 32 -0.92 -9.75 -8.23
N ILE A 33 -1.90 -9.23 -8.98
CA ILE A 33 -1.76 -8.00 -9.78
C ILE A 33 -2.81 -6.98 -9.35
N ASP A 34 -2.38 -5.73 -9.20
CA ASP A 34 -3.23 -4.57 -8.94
C ASP A 34 -2.88 -3.41 -9.90
N TYR A 35 -3.91 -2.68 -10.34
CA TYR A 35 -3.78 -1.47 -11.14
C TYR A 35 -4.14 -0.26 -10.30
N ARG A 36 -3.31 0.77 -10.39
CA ARG A 36 -3.47 2.01 -9.64
C ARG A 36 -3.33 3.24 -10.52
N ALA A 37 -3.93 4.33 -10.10
CA ALA A 37 -3.62 5.66 -10.60
C ALA A 37 -3.32 6.56 -9.40
N ASN A 38 -2.31 7.41 -9.55
CA ASN A 38 -1.98 8.40 -8.53
C ASN A 38 -2.01 9.82 -9.12
N ILE A 39 -2.35 10.78 -8.27
CA ILE A 39 -2.22 12.22 -8.50
C ILE A 39 -1.67 12.89 -7.22
N GLY A 40 -0.93 13.97 -7.36
CA GLY A 40 -0.23 14.59 -6.25
C GLY A 40 0.78 15.63 -6.70
N VAL A 41 1.30 16.33 -5.69
CA VAL A 41 2.18 17.48 -5.84
C VAL A 41 3.37 17.30 -4.92
N ASN A 42 4.53 17.79 -5.34
CA ASN A 42 5.74 17.80 -4.52
C ASN A 42 6.36 19.19 -4.62
N TYR A 43 6.76 19.73 -3.48
CA TYR A 43 7.47 20.97 -3.35
C TYR A 43 8.87 20.71 -2.79
N LYS A 44 9.89 21.22 -3.47
CA LYS A 44 11.27 21.18 -3.00
C LYS A 44 11.63 22.55 -2.46
N THR A 45 12.06 22.62 -1.21
CA THR A 45 12.56 23.85 -0.62
C THR A 45 14.02 24.09 -1.05
N GLU A 46 14.42 25.36 -1.07
CA GLU A 46 15.81 25.75 -1.39
C GLU A 46 16.81 25.16 -0.38
N TRP A 47 16.37 24.92 0.85
CA TRP A 47 17.19 24.37 1.94
C TRP A 47 17.33 22.84 1.89
N GLY A 48 16.86 22.20 0.80
CA GLY A 48 17.08 20.78 0.54
C GLY A 48 15.96 19.85 1.03
N PHE A 49 14.88 20.37 1.60
CA PHE A 49 13.73 19.56 2.00
C PHE A 49 12.75 19.32 0.84
N THR A 50 11.97 18.26 0.96
CA THR A 50 10.85 17.96 0.06
C THR A 50 9.60 17.67 0.87
N ILE A 51 8.49 18.24 0.44
CA ILE A 51 7.16 17.99 1.00
C ILE A 51 6.28 17.55 -0.16
N GLY A 52 5.54 16.46 0.01
CA GLY A 52 4.67 15.93 -1.01
C GLY A 52 3.33 15.49 -0.46
N PHE A 53 2.32 15.63 -1.30
CA PHE A 53 0.98 15.11 -1.06
C PHE A 53 0.55 14.27 -2.25
N ARG A 54 0.05 13.07 -2.00
CA ARG A 54 -0.34 12.10 -3.01
C ARG A 54 -1.67 11.45 -2.66
N TYR A 55 -2.56 11.41 -3.62
CA TYR A 55 -3.74 10.57 -3.66
C TYR A 55 -3.49 9.40 -4.62
N GLU A 56 -3.76 8.19 -4.18
CA GLU A 56 -3.69 6.98 -4.99
C GLU A 56 -5.03 6.25 -4.92
N ARG A 57 -5.51 5.81 -6.08
CA ARG A 57 -6.68 4.94 -6.21
C ARG A 57 -6.27 3.63 -6.87
N ARG A 58 -6.67 2.52 -6.26
CA ARG A 58 -6.52 1.17 -6.77
C ARG A 58 -7.85 0.75 -7.41
N PHE A 59 -7.77 0.06 -8.53
CA PHE A 59 -8.95 -0.27 -9.34
C PHE A 59 -9.42 -1.71 -9.15
N ILE A 60 -8.58 -2.56 -8.56
CA ILE A 60 -8.90 -3.97 -8.35
C ILE A 60 -9.12 -4.21 -6.86
N ASP A 61 -10.24 -4.84 -6.53
CA ASP A 61 -10.38 -5.50 -5.24
C ASP A 61 -9.46 -6.72 -5.23
N ILE A 62 -8.39 -6.63 -4.45
CA ILE A 62 -7.37 -7.67 -4.35
C ILE A 62 -7.83 -8.85 -3.51
N ASN A 63 -8.99 -8.78 -2.85
CA ASN A 63 -9.51 -9.90 -2.07
C ASN A 63 -10.02 -11.01 -3.00
N ASN A 64 -9.50 -12.22 -2.85
CA ASN A 64 -9.84 -13.37 -3.68
C ASN A 64 -11.01 -14.18 -3.08
N GLY A 65 -12.11 -13.52 -2.74
CA GLY A 65 -13.46 -14.07 -2.57
C GLY A 65 -13.72 -15.25 -1.62
N SER A 66 -12.71 -15.85 -0.98
CA SER A 66 -12.86 -17.05 -0.15
C SER A 66 -13.33 -16.76 1.27
N ASN A 67 -13.39 -15.49 1.66
CA ASN A 67 -13.98 -15.04 2.91
C ASN A 67 -14.84 -13.81 2.63
N LEU A 68 -16.15 -13.91 2.86
CA LEU A 68 -17.11 -12.80 2.68
C LEU A 68 -16.99 -11.73 3.78
N GLU A 69 -16.31 -12.05 4.89
CA GLU A 69 -16.11 -11.15 6.03
C GLU A 69 -14.85 -10.28 5.93
N THR A 70 -13.94 -10.56 4.99
CA THR A 70 -12.81 -9.69 4.72
C THR A 70 -13.31 -8.52 3.88
N GLY A 71 -13.85 -7.52 4.58
CA GLY A 71 -14.50 -6.34 3.99
C GLY A 71 -13.68 -5.68 2.89
N GLN A 72 -14.40 -5.01 1.98
CA GLN A 72 -13.85 -4.20 0.89
C GLN A 72 -12.56 -3.52 1.31
N LEU A 73 -11.43 -4.01 0.77
CA LEU A 73 -10.14 -3.42 1.07
C LEU A 73 -10.16 -1.99 0.52
N TYR A 74 -9.83 -1.00 1.34
CA TYR A 74 -9.90 0.41 0.94
C TYR A 74 -9.06 0.65 -0.31
N ASN A 75 -9.74 0.91 -1.43
CA ASN A 75 -9.16 1.12 -2.75
C ASN A 75 -8.54 2.52 -2.93
N THR A 76 -8.32 3.24 -1.83
CA THR A 76 -7.87 4.63 -1.83
C THR A 76 -6.85 4.85 -0.73
N LEU A 77 -5.73 5.50 -1.09
CA LEU A 77 -4.65 5.85 -0.19
C LEU A 77 -4.34 7.35 -0.30
N LEU A 78 -4.29 8.01 0.86
CA LEU A 78 -3.77 9.36 1.00
C LEU A 78 -2.40 9.28 1.65
N GLN A 79 -1.40 9.90 1.03
CA GLN A 79 -0.02 9.87 1.47
C GLN A 79 0.53 11.29 1.59
N LEU A 80 1.08 11.60 2.75
CA LEU A 80 1.96 12.73 2.98
C LEU A 80 3.41 12.22 2.96
N SER A 81 4.30 12.93 2.29
CA SER A 81 5.73 12.60 2.22
C SER A 81 6.57 13.78 2.64
N PHE A 82 7.61 13.50 3.42
CA PHE A 82 8.65 14.45 3.79
C PHE A 82 10.02 13.82 3.52
N GLY A 83 10.96 14.58 2.98
CA GLY A 83 12.29 14.10 2.69
C GLY A 83 13.33 15.20 2.74
N TYR A 84 14.60 14.82 2.84
CA TYR A 84 15.74 15.74 2.84
C TYR A 84 16.83 15.22 1.89
N PHE A 85 17.35 16.10 1.06
CA PHE A 85 18.51 15.82 0.22
C PHE A 85 19.78 16.18 0.98
N PHE A 86 20.54 15.15 1.38
CA PHE A 86 21.91 15.33 1.85
C PHE A 86 22.78 15.77 0.66
N LYS A 87 23.49 16.88 0.84
CA LYS A 87 24.53 17.35 -0.08
C LYS A 87 25.88 16.79 0.35
#